data_AF-A0AAV1T4G6-F1
#
_entry.id   AF-A0AAV1T4G6-F1
#
_cell.length_a   1.000
_cell.length_b   1.000
_cell.length_c   1.000
_cell.angle_alpha   90.00
_cell.angle_beta   90.00
_cell.angle_gamma   90.00
#
_symmetry.space_group_name_H-M   'P 1'
#
loop_
_entity.id
_entity.type
_entity.pdbx_description
1 polymer ?
#
loop_
_entity_poly.entity_id
_entity_poly.type
_entity_poly.pdbx_seq_one_letter_code
_entity_poly.pdbx_strand_id
1 'polypeptide(L)'
;MKTRAKTAASRKAMSGRHDGYNQDKAVSSAEKKRQKRQIKAKAKVKHATKVEAKKRWTKKERLSSSSDNNTSDALLQPEVDDGFIQFEASTNRGRRGEDSTSGHRTHETSQEETDAAAAAAATSYAGRAAVDGAREGAERWSREELIQEMREIVKELWPGATVETFGSHYTQMFLPQSDIDMVLFGVPGGTEPLFKLAQCLEEKDLVSYLEVIHKARIPIVKMVHKASDIHVDVSFNVAGGLATGDLVKHFMRVYPSFRPLTLVLKYFMAQRGLNETYSGGVGSFLLQLMVVSFLQHNGRALGAKHDDPRFNNLGQLLVGFFTLYGRDFNYTDLGISVRNGGSYFYKEDRYWCDAGRPFLIAMENPNEPSLDVGKNSFEIRTVQRSFDYARQVLQNEICRHGRFKSLSGSILGTIIQGDSNLIKRDAPDSFGFDVLHHDPEKTAAIRKQYEMRRDEEMNKKRAAESAQQNRRRGGANDPPYKRWRERSSRAY
;
A
#
# COMPACT_ATOMS: atom_id res chain seq x y z
N MET A 1 46.48 23.82 -66.67
CA MET A 1 45.01 23.56 -66.67
C MET A 1 44.70 22.23 -65.99
N LYS A 2 44.83 22.13 -64.66
CA LYS A 2 44.50 20.91 -63.88
C LYS A 2 44.09 21.30 -62.45
N THR A 3 42.88 21.83 -62.26
CA THR A 3 42.25 21.96 -60.93
C THR A 3 40.76 22.32 -61.08
N ARG A 4 39.97 21.46 -61.73
CA ARG A 4 38.50 21.63 -61.74
C ARG A 4 37.71 20.31 -61.78
N ALA A 5 38.27 19.25 -61.19
CA ALA A 5 37.66 17.91 -61.19
C ALA A 5 37.53 17.25 -59.80
N LYS A 6 37.78 17.96 -58.69
CA LYS A 6 37.62 17.39 -57.31
C LYS A 6 36.41 17.92 -56.52
N THR A 7 35.59 18.80 -57.09
CA THR A 7 34.49 19.44 -56.35
C THR A 7 33.10 18.87 -56.64
N ALA A 8 32.97 17.90 -57.56
CA ALA A 8 31.69 17.29 -57.92
C ALA A 8 31.39 15.96 -57.21
N ALA A 9 32.41 15.24 -56.73
CA ALA A 9 32.22 13.96 -56.04
C ALA A 9 31.80 14.09 -54.56
N SER A 10 32.00 15.26 -53.93
CA SER A 10 31.68 15.46 -52.50
C SER A 10 30.26 15.98 -52.24
N ARG A 11 29.53 16.42 -53.27
CA ARG A 11 28.15 16.92 -53.13
C ARG A 11 27.06 15.84 -53.28
N LYS A 12 27.41 14.65 -53.78
CA LYS A 12 26.46 13.51 -53.88
C LYS A 12 26.45 12.59 -52.64
N ALA A 13 27.40 12.77 -51.71
CA ALA A 13 27.49 11.98 -50.48
C ALA A 13 26.79 12.62 -49.26
N MET A 14 26.34 13.88 -49.37
CA MET A 14 25.65 14.59 -48.27
C MET A 14 24.11 14.61 -48.38
N SER A 15 23.50 14.32 -49.54
CA SER A 15 22.03 14.21 -49.62
C SER A 15 21.50 12.85 -49.14
N GLY A 16 22.29 11.77 -49.24
CA GLY A 16 21.87 10.43 -48.80
C GLY A 16 21.94 10.20 -47.28
N ARG A 17 22.51 11.14 -46.51
CA ARG A 17 22.70 11.01 -45.05
C ARG A 17 21.63 11.73 -44.22
N HIS A 18 20.80 12.56 -44.85
CA HIS A 18 19.72 13.26 -44.16
C HIS A 18 18.38 12.49 -44.18
N ASP A 19 18.19 11.60 -45.16
CA ASP A 19 16.98 10.77 -45.25
C ASP A 19 16.98 9.56 -44.29
N GLY A 20 18.16 8.98 -43.99
CA GLY A 20 18.28 7.85 -43.06
C GLY A 20 17.94 8.20 -41.60
N TYR A 21 18.29 9.40 -41.15
CA TYR A 21 18.04 9.83 -39.76
C TYR A 21 16.56 10.15 -39.48
N ASN A 22 15.80 10.55 -40.51
CA ASN A 22 14.35 10.75 -40.40
C ASN A 22 13.57 9.44 -40.58
N GLN A 23 14.07 8.49 -41.38
CA GLN A 23 13.49 7.15 -41.47
C GLN A 23 13.64 6.37 -40.15
N ASP A 24 14.80 6.41 -39.48
CA ASP A 24 15.00 5.70 -38.20
C ASP A 24 14.15 6.27 -37.05
N LYS A 25 13.91 7.59 -37.03
CA LYS A 25 12.97 8.22 -36.07
C LYS A 25 11.51 7.91 -36.39
N ALA A 26 11.15 7.84 -37.67
CA ALA A 26 9.79 7.46 -38.09
C ALA A 26 9.49 5.99 -37.78
N VAL A 27 10.46 5.09 -38.02
CA VAL A 27 10.40 3.66 -37.68
C VAL A 27 10.33 3.48 -36.16
N SER A 28 11.16 4.18 -35.37
CA SER A 28 11.10 4.15 -33.89
C SER A 28 9.77 4.68 -33.31
N SER A 29 9.18 5.71 -33.94
CA SER A 29 7.88 6.26 -33.55
C SER A 29 6.71 5.33 -33.93
N ALA A 30 6.81 4.67 -35.09
CA ALA A 30 5.85 3.67 -35.54
C ALA A 30 5.89 2.40 -34.67
N GLU A 31 7.09 1.94 -34.28
CA GLU A 31 7.32 0.83 -33.35
C GLU A 31 6.67 1.10 -31.99
N LYS A 32 6.88 2.30 -31.44
CA LYS A 32 6.27 2.76 -30.17
C LYS A 32 4.75 2.85 -30.27
N LYS A 33 4.20 3.33 -31.39
CA LYS A 33 2.74 3.33 -31.64
C LYS A 33 2.18 1.91 -31.76
N ARG A 34 2.91 0.98 -32.38
CA ARG A 34 2.54 -0.43 -32.52
C ARG A 34 2.55 -1.14 -31.17
N GLN A 35 3.59 -0.94 -30.34
CA GLN A 35 3.65 -1.47 -28.97
C GLN A 35 2.52 -0.91 -28.08
N LYS A 36 2.25 0.40 -28.14
CA LYS A 36 1.14 1.02 -27.39
C LYS A 36 -0.24 0.50 -27.84
N ARG A 37 -0.41 0.20 -29.13
CA ARG A 37 -1.63 -0.45 -29.67
C ARG A 37 -1.74 -1.91 -29.22
N GLN A 38 -0.65 -2.67 -29.21
CA GLN A 38 -0.63 -4.06 -28.70
C GLN A 38 -0.93 -4.12 -27.19
N ILE A 39 -0.43 -3.17 -26.40
CA ILE A 39 -0.73 -3.07 -24.97
C ILE A 39 -2.22 -2.74 -24.76
N LYS A 40 -2.78 -1.77 -25.51
CA LYS A 40 -4.22 -1.47 -25.46
C LYS A 40 -5.09 -2.65 -25.91
N ALA A 41 -4.66 -3.41 -26.92
CA ALA A 41 -5.38 -4.60 -27.39
C ALA A 41 -5.35 -5.72 -26.34
N LYS A 42 -4.19 -6.01 -25.74
CA LYS A 42 -4.05 -6.98 -24.64
C LYS A 42 -4.89 -6.59 -23.41
N ALA A 43 -4.95 -5.30 -23.08
CA ALA A 43 -5.80 -4.78 -22.00
C ALA A 43 -7.30 -4.93 -22.31
N LYS A 44 -7.73 -4.65 -23.55
CA LYS A 44 -9.12 -4.86 -23.98
C LYS A 44 -9.52 -6.34 -23.95
N VAL A 45 -8.63 -7.24 -24.37
CA VAL A 45 -8.88 -8.69 -24.31
C VAL A 45 -8.99 -9.17 -22.86
N LYS A 46 -8.09 -8.74 -21.96
CA LYS A 46 -8.18 -9.04 -20.51
C LYS A 46 -9.47 -8.50 -19.88
N HIS A 47 -9.93 -7.32 -20.29
CA HIS A 47 -11.19 -6.77 -19.81
C HIS A 47 -12.40 -7.55 -20.34
N ALA A 48 -12.39 -7.93 -21.63
CA ALA A 48 -13.45 -8.72 -22.25
C ALA A 48 -13.57 -10.13 -21.61
N THR A 49 -12.44 -10.81 -21.35
CA THR A 49 -12.45 -12.12 -20.66
C THR A 49 -12.92 -12.00 -19.21
N LYS A 50 -12.60 -10.90 -18.51
CA LYS A 50 -13.12 -10.64 -17.16
C LYS A 50 -14.64 -10.37 -17.15
N VAL A 51 -15.15 -9.67 -18.16
CA VAL A 51 -16.60 -9.44 -18.32
C VAL A 51 -17.34 -10.72 -18.70
N GLU A 52 -16.78 -11.55 -19.59
CA GLU A 52 -17.30 -12.88 -19.93
C GLU A 52 -17.33 -13.83 -18.73
N ALA A 53 -16.27 -13.84 -17.91
CA ALA A 53 -16.22 -14.63 -16.68
C ALA A 53 -17.32 -14.20 -15.68
N LYS A 54 -17.56 -12.87 -15.55
CA LYS A 54 -18.62 -12.33 -14.70
C LYS A 54 -20.02 -12.65 -15.21
N LYS A 55 -20.23 -12.68 -16.53
CA LYS A 55 -21.48 -13.13 -17.17
C LYS A 55 -21.72 -14.63 -17.03
N ARG A 56 -20.67 -15.47 -17.11
CA ARG A 56 -20.76 -16.92 -16.86
C ARG A 56 -21.07 -17.23 -15.39
N TRP A 57 -20.54 -16.44 -14.46
CA TRP A 57 -20.81 -16.58 -13.02
C TRP A 57 -22.27 -16.21 -12.68
N THR A 58 -22.76 -15.07 -13.17
CA THR A 58 -24.18 -14.67 -12.99
C THR A 58 -25.17 -15.58 -13.71
N LYS A 59 -24.81 -16.20 -14.84
CA LYS A 59 -25.63 -17.23 -15.49
C LYS A 59 -25.66 -18.53 -14.68
N LYS A 60 -24.55 -18.89 -14.00
CA LYS A 60 -24.47 -20.06 -13.13
C LYS A 60 -25.29 -19.89 -11.84
N GLU A 61 -25.32 -18.67 -11.28
CA GLU A 61 -26.22 -18.31 -10.15
C GLU A 61 -27.70 -18.33 -10.55
N ARG A 62 -28.06 -17.88 -11.76
CA ARG A 62 -29.44 -17.96 -12.26
C ARG A 62 -29.91 -19.39 -12.53
N LEU A 63 -29.00 -20.27 -12.92
CA LEU A 63 -29.31 -21.70 -13.14
C LEU A 63 -29.34 -22.50 -11.84
N SER A 64 -28.62 -22.08 -10.79
CA SER A 64 -28.70 -22.69 -9.45
C SER A 64 -29.86 -22.16 -8.60
N SER A 65 -30.61 -21.15 -9.06
CA SER A 65 -31.78 -20.58 -8.39
C SER A 65 -33.11 -20.94 -9.07
N SER A 66 -33.09 -21.82 -10.07
CA SER A 66 -34.30 -22.28 -10.80
C SER A 66 -34.78 -23.69 -10.38
N SER A 67 -34.25 -24.22 -9.28
CA SER A 67 -34.71 -25.47 -8.66
C SER A 67 -34.99 -25.19 -7.19
N ASP A 68 -36.14 -24.54 -6.93
CA ASP A 68 -37.07 -24.89 -5.86
C ASP A 68 -38.32 -23.98 -5.96
N ASN A 69 -39.49 -24.61 -5.89
CA ASN A 69 -40.80 -24.10 -6.31
C ASN A 69 -41.55 -23.36 -5.18
N ASN A 70 -42.42 -22.42 -5.61
CA ASN A 70 -43.72 -21.98 -5.04
C ASN A 70 -43.85 -21.70 -3.53
N THR A 71 -44.41 -20.54 -3.14
CA THR A 71 -45.88 -20.32 -2.97
C THR A 71 -46.16 -18.86 -2.54
N SER A 72 -47.24 -18.30 -3.12
CA SER A 72 -48.10 -17.18 -2.69
C SER A 72 -47.57 -15.74 -2.55
N ASP A 73 -48.15 -14.95 -3.46
CA ASP A 73 -48.36 -13.51 -3.57
C ASP A 73 -49.09 -12.86 -2.37
N ALA A 74 -48.65 -11.67 -1.95
CA ALA A 74 -49.47 -10.64 -1.30
C ALA A 74 -48.70 -9.31 -1.25
N LEU A 75 -49.08 -8.40 -2.14
CA LEU A 75 -48.79 -6.97 -2.13
C LEU A 75 -49.24 -6.30 -0.83
N LEU A 76 -48.44 -5.38 -0.27
CA LEU A 76 -48.86 -4.07 0.26
C LEU A 76 -47.64 -3.19 0.56
N GLN A 77 -47.73 -1.94 0.12
CA GLN A 77 -46.75 -0.85 0.24
C GLN A 77 -46.92 -0.10 1.59
N PRO A 78 -46.00 0.84 1.94
CA PRO A 78 -45.64 1.14 3.33
C PRO A 78 -46.42 2.30 3.94
N GLU A 79 -46.66 2.22 5.25
CA GLU A 79 -47.00 3.39 6.07
C GLU A 79 -45.84 3.76 6.99
N VAL A 80 -45.54 5.06 6.94
CA VAL A 80 -44.72 5.85 7.85
C VAL A 80 -45.43 5.92 9.21
N ASP A 81 -44.70 5.74 10.32
CA ASP A 81 -45.08 6.42 11.56
C ASP A 81 -43.85 6.68 12.45
N ASP A 82 -43.86 7.90 12.99
CA ASP A 82 -42.89 8.51 13.88
C ASP A 82 -43.20 8.11 15.33
N GLY A 83 -42.20 7.69 16.11
CA GLY A 83 -42.47 7.25 17.48
C GLY A 83 -41.25 7.18 18.37
N PHE A 84 -41.09 8.24 19.17
CA PHE A 84 -40.16 8.39 20.29
C PHE A 84 -40.54 7.46 21.47
N ILE A 85 -39.75 7.53 22.57
CA ILE A 85 -39.89 6.92 23.93
C ILE A 85 -38.87 5.78 24.15
N GLN A 86 -37.73 6.00 24.82
CA GLN A 86 -37.45 6.32 26.24
C GLN A 86 -37.41 5.08 27.16
N PHE A 87 -36.29 4.98 27.89
CA PHE A 87 -35.91 3.97 28.87
C PHE A 87 -36.93 3.80 29.99
N GLU A 88 -37.09 2.57 30.50
CA GLU A 88 -37.08 2.34 31.95
C GLU A 88 -36.71 0.90 32.33
N ALA A 89 -36.08 0.81 33.50
CA ALA A 89 -35.57 -0.40 34.12
C ALA A 89 -36.62 -1.02 35.03
N SER A 90 -36.61 -2.34 35.18
CA SER A 90 -37.06 -2.96 36.43
C SER A 90 -36.45 -4.33 36.66
N THR A 91 -35.84 -4.41 37.83
CA THR A 91 -35.50 -5.58 38.64
C THR A 91 -36.68 -6.56 38.81
N ASN A 92 -36.39 -7.85 39.02
CA ASN A 92 -36.39 -8.50 40.35
C ASN A 92 -36.77 -9.99 40.31
N ARG A 93 -35.98 -10.76 41.08
CA ARG A 93 -36.32 -11.93 41.91
C ARG A 93 -36.94 -13.20 41.29
N GLY A 94 -36.28 -14.30 41.63
CA GLY A 94 -36.66 -15.65 41.25
C GLY A 94 -37.75 -16.31 42.08
N ARG A 95 -38.02 -17.57 41.76
CA ARG A 95 -38.61 -18.56 42.65
C ARG A 95 -38.21 -19.97 42.20
N ARG A 96 -37.99 -20.81 43.23
CA ARG A 96 -37.63 -22.23 43.22
C ARG A 96 -38.81 -23.14 42.88
N GLY A 97 -38.46 -24.38 42.51
CA GLY A 97 -39.24 -25.63 42.65
C GLY A 97 -39.94 -26.06 41.36
N GLU A 98 -40.07 -27.33 41.01
CA GLU A 98 -39.53 -28.62 41.47
C GLU A 98 -40.01 -29.66 40.42
N ASP A 99 -39.18 -30.67 40.18
CA ASP A 99 -39.41 -32.07 39.75
C ASP A 99 -40.47 -32.55 38.72
N SER A 100 -39.93 -33.34 37.77
CA SER A 100 -40.41 -34.66 37.25
C SER A 100 -41.66 -34.66 36.34
N THR A 101 -41.90 -35.52 35.33
CA THR A 101 -41.31 -36.75 34.74
C THR A 101 -42.05 -36.95 33.39
N SER A 102 -41.43 -37.23 32.24
CA SER A 102 -41.19 -38.57 31.64
C SER A 102 -41.58 -38.54 30.15
N GLY A 103 -40.86 -39.29 29.30
CA GLY A 103 -41.20 -39.47 27.87
C GLY A 103 -40.01 -39.83 26.98
N HIS A 104 -39.51 -41.06 27.11
CA HIS A 104 -38.43 -41.67 26.32
C HIS A 104 -38.83 -41.95 24.85
N ARG A 105 -37.89 -41.76 23.91
CA ARG A 105 -37.67 -42.70 22.79
C ARG A 105 -36.23 -42.61 22.27
N THR A 106 -35.54 -43.73 22.35
CA THR A 106 -34.15 -43.98 21.96
C THR A 106 -34.04 -44.37 20.49
N HIS A 107 -32.99 -43.90 19.81
CA HIS A 107 -32.40 -44.57 18.65
C HIS A 107 -30.88 -44.55 18.87
N GLU A 108 -30.32 -45.71 19.17
CA GLU A 108 -28.88 -45.95 19.26
C GLU A 108 -28.29 -46.01 17.84
N THR A 109 -27.37 -45.10 17.54
CA THR A 109 -26.36 -45.28 16.50
C THR A 109 -25.02 -45.47 17.20
N SER A 110 -24.35 -46.56 16.87
CA SER A 110 -23.15 -47.10 17.50
C SER A 110 -21.99 -46.10 17.59
N GLN A 111 -21.55 -45.87 18.83
CA GLN A 111 -20.47 -44.98 19.25
C GLN A 111 -19.11 -45.25 18.55
N GLU A 112 -18.90 -46.46 18.03
CA GLU A 112 -17.62 -46.85 17.41
C GLU A 112 -17.38 -46.22 16.01
N GLU A 113 -18.42 -45.91 15.24
CA GLU A 113 -18.26 -45.25 13.93
C GLU A 113 -17.98 -43.74 14.08
N THR A 114 -18.48 -43.11 15.15
CA THR A 114 -18.22 -41.69 15.45
C THR A 114 -16.80 -41.47 15.98
N ASP A 115 -16.27 -42.41 16.75
CA ASP A 115 -14.95 -42.29 17.36
C ASP A 115 -13.82 -42.56 16.35
N ALA A 116 -14.03 -43.48 15.39
CA ALA A 116 -13.10 -43.71 14.29
C ALA A 116 -13.03 -42.51 13.30
N ALA A 117 -14.18 -41.88 13.01
CA ALA A 117 -14.23 -40.68 12.17
C ALA A 117 -13.62 -39.45 12.88
N ALA A 118 -13.81 -39.30 14.19
CA ALA A 118 -13.19 -38.24 14.99
C ALA A 118 -11.67 -38.42 15.12
N ALA A 119 -11.19 -39.66 15.30
CA ALA A 119 -9.76 -39.96 15.34
C ALA A 119 -9.08 -39.73 13.98
N ALA A 120 -9.71 -40.16 12.87
CA ALA A 120 -9.19 -39.90 11.51
C ALA A 120 -9.19 -38.40 11.16
N ALA A 121 -10.21 -37.65 11.59
CA ALA A 121 -10.26 -36.20 11.46
C ALA A 121 -9.15 -35.53 12.28
N ALA A 122 -8.94 -35.94 13.53
CA ALA A 122 -7.92 -35.41 14.43
C ALA A 122 -6.48 -35.70 13.95
N THR A 123 -6.21 -36.90 13.41
CA THR A 123 -4.90 -37.22 12.81
C THR A 123 -4.65 -36.46 11.51
N SER A 124 -5.69 -36.20 10.68
CA SER A 124 -5.57 -35.35 9.49
C SER A 124 -5.37 -33.86 9.84
N TYR A 125 -5.96 -33.41 10.96
CA TYR A 125 -5.87 -32.04 11.47
C TYR A 125 -4.50 -31.78 12.09
N ALA A 126 -3.95 -32.71 12.86
CA ALA A 126 -2.60 -32.64 13.40
C ALA A 126 -1.52 -32.72 12.31
N GLY A 127 -1.74 -33.54 11.27
CA GLY A 127 -0.87 -33.61 10.09
C GLY A 127 -0.88 -32.34 9.23
N ARG A 128 -2.03 -31.65 9.11
CA ARG A 128 -2.13 -30.34 8.44
C ARG A 128 -1.56 -29.21 9.30
N ALA A 129 -1.86 -29.16 10.59
CA ALA A 129 -1.31 -28.17 11.51
C ALA A 129 0.24 -28.18 11.57
N ALA A 130 0.86 -29.36 11.48
CA ALA A 130 2.33 -29.48 11.44
C ALA A 130 2.93 -29.02 10.09
N VAL A 131 2.23 -29.23 8.97
CA VAL A 131 2.66 -28.80 7.63
C VAL A 131 2.38 -27.30 7.39
N ASP A 132 1.36 -26.75 8.03
CA ASP A 132 0.89 -25.38 7.79
C ASP A 132 1.44 -24.36 8.83
N GLY A 133 1.77 -24.77 10.06
CA GLY A 133 2.65 -23.99 10.95
C GLY A 133 4.06 -23.79 10.37
N ALA A 134 4.50 -24.70 9.49
CA ALA A 134 5.71 -24.54 8.72
C ALA A 134 5.59 -23.47 7.62
N ARG A 135 4.39 -23.06 7.18
CA ARG A 135 4.18 -22.10 6.07
C ARG A 135 4.29 -20.63 6.45
N GLU A 136 3.81 -20.20 7.61
CA GLU A 136 4.05 -18.82 8.10
C GLU A 136 5.50 -18.64 8.57
N GLY A 137 6.05 -19.68 9.20
CA GLY A 137 7.48 -19.83 9.40
C GLY A 137 8.21 -19.72 8.07
N ALA A 138 7.76 -20.43 7.04
CA ALA A 138 8.35 -20.39 5.70
C ALA A 138 8.23 -19.01 5.03
N GLU A 139 7.13 -18.27 5.12
CA GLU A 139 7.06 -16.93 4.50
C GLU A 139 8.06 -15.97 5.15
N ARG A 140 8.10 -15.93 6.49
CA ARG A 140 9.07 -15.11 7.23
C ARG A 140 10.50 -15.57 6.96
N TRP A 141 10.71 -16.88 6.90
CA TRP A 141 11.99 -17.48 6.58
C TRP A 141 12.45 -17.14 5.17
N SER A 142 11.60 -17.29 4.15
CA SER A 142 11.89 -16.93 2.76
C SER A 142 12.16 -15.44 2.59
N ARG A 143 11.52 -14.58 3.39
CA ARG A 143 11.84 -13.14 3.43
C ARG A 143 13.23 -12.89 4.03
N GLU A 144 13.57 -13.52 5.16
CA GLU A 144 14.88 -13.39 5.80
C GLU A 144 16.00 -13.97 4.93
N GLU A 145 15.77 -15.12 4.31
CA GLU A 145 16.67 -15.78 3.37
C GLU A 145 16.95 -14.88 2.15
N LEU A 146 15.91 -14.32 1.54
CA LEU A 146 16.06 -13.34 0.46
C LEU A 146 16.85 -12.09 0.88
N ILE A 147 16.60 -11.56 2.08
CA ILE A 147 17.36 -10.42 2.62
C ILE A 147 18.83 -10.80 2.79
N GLN A 148 19.11 -12.01 3.27
CA GLN A 148 20.46 -12.51 3.48
C GLN A 148 21.20 -12.75 2.16
N GLU A 149 20.54 -13.35 1.17
CA GLU A 149 21.08 -13.53 -0.18
C GLU A 149 21.41 -12.17 -0.83
N MET A 150 20.51 -11.19 -0.70
CA MET A 150 20.77 -9.81 -1.16
C MET A 150 21.94 -9.15 -0.43
N ARG A 151 22.12 -9.40 0.88
CA ARG A 151 23.28 -8.90 1.64
C ARG A 151 24.59 -9.49 1.13
N GLU A 152 24.60 -10.76 0.74
CA GLU A 152 25.78 -11.43 0.20
C GLU A 152 26.14 -10.91 -1.19
N ILE A 153 25.16 -10.78 -2.08
CA ILE A 153 25.34 -10.21 -3.43
C ILE A 153 25.88 -8.78 -3.35
N VAL A 154 25.32 -7.95 -2.47
CA VAL A 154 25.75 -6.56 -2.32
C VAL A 154 27.17 -6.47 -1.78
N LYS A 155 27.54 -7.32 -0.82
CA LYS A 155 28.92 -7.40 -0.32
C LYS A 155 29.91 -7.86 -1.38
N GLU A 156 29.52 -8.81 -2.24
CA GLU A 156 30.32 -9.28 -3.38
C GLU A 156 30.57 -8.14 -4.39
N LEU A 157 29.51 -7.39 -4.73
CA LEU A 157 29.60 -6.28 -5.68
C LEU A 157 30.35 -5.06 -5.12
N TRP A 158 30.15 -4.80 -3.82
CA TRP A 158 30.66 -3.63 -3.09
C TRP A 158 30.98 -4.00 -1.63
N PRO A 159 32.23 -4.34 -1.28
CA PRO A 159 32.60 -4.83 0.06
C PRO A 159 32.31 -3.86 1.23
N GLY A 160 32.24 -2.56 0.96
CA GLY A 160 31.90 -1.53 1.96
C GLY A 160 30.41 -1.18 2.02
N ALA A 161 29.56 -1.85 1.24
CA ALA A 161 28.14 -1.55 1.18
C ALA A 161 27.34 -2.33 2.22
N THR A 162 26.23 -1.75 2.65
CA THR A 162 25.27 -2.39 3.57
C THR A 162 23.87 -2.39 2.98
N VAL A 163 23.08 -3.41 3.33
CA VAL A 163 21.67 -3.57 2.93
C VAL A 163 20.80 -3.38 4.15
N GLU A 164 19.89 -2.40 4.08
CA GLU A 164 18.86 -2.18 5.08
C GLU A 164 17.49 -2.34 4.44
N THR A 165 16.56 -3.02 5.12
CA THR A 165 15.15 -3.03 4.71
C THR A 165 14.46 -1.81 5.29
N PHE A 166 13.64 -1.11 4.50
CA PHE A 166 12.79 -0.02 4.99
C PHE A 166 11.31 -0.28 4.68
N GLY A 167 10.47 0.73 4.87
CA GLY A 167 9.06 0.67 4.48
C GLY A 167 8.25 -0.34 5.30
N SER A 168 7.42 -1.12 4.60
CA SER A 168 6.41 -1.96 5.24
C SER A 168 7.00 -3.16 6.00
N HIS A 169 8.18 -3.65 5.57
CA HIS A 169 8.92 -4.70 6.26
C HIS A 169 9.51 -4.21 7.59
N TYR A 170 10.23 -3.08 7.57
CA TYR A 170 10.83 -2.47 8.76
C TYR A 170 9.80 -2.06 9.83
N THR A 171 8.62 -1.64 9.38
CA THR A 171 7.51 -1.19 10.25
C THR A 171 6.52 -2.30 10.59
N GLN A 172 6.74 -3.53 10.08
CA GLN A 172 5.83 -4.67 10.23
C GLN A 172 4.39 -4.37 9.77
N MET A 173 4.22 -3.44 8.83
CA MET A 173 2.93 -3.10 8.19
C MET A 173 2.80 -3.65 6.77
N PHE A 174 3.52 -4.73 6.49
CA PHE A 174 3.42 -5.45 5.23
C PHE A 174 2.15 -6.28 5.19
N LEU A 175 1.51 -6.34 4.03
CA LEU A 175 0.54 -7.38 3.71
C LEU A 175 1.32 -8.62 3.23
N PRO A 176 0.72 -9.83 3.21
CA PRO A 176 1.40 -11.05 2.76
C PRO A 176 2.03 -10.91 1.36
N GLN A 177 1.41 -10.16 0.46
CA GLN A 177 1.92 -9.89 -0.90
C GLN A 177 2.69 -8.56 -1.03
N SER A 178 3.01 -7.88 0.08
CA SER A 178 3.72 -6.59 -0.01
C SER A 178 5.17 -6.78 -0.40
N ASP A 179 5.61 -5.90 -1.30
CA ASP A 179 6.99 -5.74 -1.73
C ASP A 179 7.94 -5.54 -0.54
N ILE A 180 9.18 -6.03 -0.67
CA ILE A 180 10.28 -5.70 0.23
C ILE A 180 11.01 -4.48 -0.33
N ASP A 181 10.98 -3.38 0.41
CA ASP A 181 11.78 -2.20 0.11
C ASP A 181 13.18 -2.33 0.74
N MET A 182 14.23 -2.29 -0.09
CA MET A 182 15.63 -2.36 0.35
C MET A 182 16.39 -1.09 -0.03
N VAL A 183 17.26 -0.61 0.85
CA VAL A 183 18.19 0.49 0.56
C VAL A 183 19.62 0.01 0.73
N LEU A 184 20.44 0.32 -0.27
CA LEU A 184 21.87 0.04 -0.26
C LEU A 184 22.64 1.30 0.12
N PHE A 185 23.47 1.22 1.16
CA PHE A 185 24.40 2.29 1.55
C PHE A 185 25.84 1.91 1.18
N GLY A 186 26.72 2.90 1.03
CA GLY A 186 28.14 2.66 0.71
C GLY A 186 28.39 2.24 -0.74
N VAL A 187 27.38 2.35 -1.60
CA VAL A 187 27.48 2.07 -3.04
C VAL A 187 28.00 3.31 -3.79
N PRO A 188 28.81 3.17 -4.85
CA PRO A 188 29.23 4.30 -5.67
C PRO A 188 28.06 5.18 -6.14
N GLY A 189 28.31 6.47 -6.34
CA GLY A 189 27.28 7.39 -6.85
C GLY A 189 26.99 7.18 -8.34
N GLY A 190 25.84 7.68 -8.80
CA GLY A 190 25.44 7.63 -10.22
C GLY A 190 24.40 6.57 -10.52
N THR A 191 24.23 6.25 -11.81
CA THR A 191 23.23 5.26 -12.28
C THR A 191 23.83 3.89 -12.58
N GLU A 192 25.14 3.82 -12.77
CA GLU A 192 25.88 2.58 -13.05
C GLU A 192 25.63 1.46 -12.02
N PRO A 193 25.58 1.73 -10.70
CA PRO A 193 25.33 0.68 -9.72
C PRO A 193 23.97 -0.01 -9.87
N LEU A 194 22.94 0.70 -10.37
CA LEU A 194 21.64 0.10 -10.60
C LEU A 194 21.73 -0.99 -11.67
N PHE A 195 22.43 -0.69 -12.77
CA PHE A 195 22.63 -1.64 -13.86
C PHE A 195 23.58 -2.78 -13.46
N LYS A 196 24.60 -2.49 -12.65
CA LYS A 196 25.53 -3.51 -12.14
C LYS A 196 24.81 -4.51 -11.22
N LEU A 197 23.95 -4.04 -10.33
CA LEU A 197 23.12 -4.93 -9.50
C LEU A 197 22.18 -5.75 -10.38
N ALA A 198 21.49 -5.10 -11.31
CA ALA A 198 20.56 -5.76 -12.23
C ALA A 198 21.23 -6.89 -13.03
N GLN A 199 22.40 -6.62 -13.61
CA GLN A 199 23.19 -7.61 -14.34
C GLN A 199 23.58 -8.80 -13.45
N CYS A 200 24.05 -8.53 -12.22
CA CYS A 200 24.43 -9.59 -11.28
C CYS A 200 23.24 -10.50 -10.90
N LEU A 201 22.06 -9.90 -10.69
CA LEU A 201 20.82 -10.64 -10.40
C LEU A 201 20.37 -11.53 -11.56
N GLU A 202 20.53 -11.07 -12.81
CA GLU A 202 20.25 -11.87 -14.01
C GLU A 202 21.28 -13.00 -14.19
N GLU A 203 22.57 -12.70 -14.02
CA GLU A 203 23.66 -13.68 -14.16
C GLU A 203 23.54 -14.84 -13.16
N LYS A 204 23.04 -14.56 -11.95
CA LYS A 204 22.78 -15.59 -10.93
C LYS A 204 21.41 -16.28 -11.07
N ASP A 205 20.60 -15.93 -12.08
CA ASP A 205 19.25 -16.47 -12.34
C ASP A 205 18.29 -16.38 -11.14
N LEU A 206 18.42 -15.31 -10.34
CA LEU A 206 17.66 -15.12 -9.09
C LEU A 206 16.30 -14.44 -9.27
N VAL A 207 16.04 -13.91 -10.46
CA VAL A 207 14.88 -13.04 -10.71
C VAL A 207 14.00 -13.58 -11.83
N SER A 208 12.68 -13.57 -11.61
CA SER A 208 11.68 -13.87 -12.65
C SER A 208 11.23 -12.61 -13.40
N TYR A 209 11.43 -11.44 -12.79
CA TYR A 209 11.21 -10.12 -13.37
C TYR A 209 12.28 -9.15 -12.88
N LEU A 210 12.72 -8.26 -13.74
CA LEU A 210 13.69 -7.21 -13.40
C LEU A 210 13.45 -5.95 -14.25
N GLU A 211 13.45 -4.79 -13.60
CA GLU A 211 13.31 -3.50 -14.25
C GLU A 211 14.14 -2.42 -13.53
N VAL A 212 14.96 -1.70 -14.29
CA VAL A 212 15.75 -0.57 -13.77
C VAL A 212 15.04 0.76 -14.06
N ILE A 213 14.53 1.41 -13.01
CA ILE A 213 13.86 2.71 -13.09
C ILE A 213 14.85 3.81 -12.70
N HIS A 214 15.71 4.21 -13.65
CA HIS A 214 16.80 5.15 -13.39
C HIS A 214 16.45 6.65 -13.57
N LYS A 215 15.28 6.98 -14.14
CA LYS A 215 14.87 8.36 -14.46
C LYS A 215 13.93 9.01 -13.43
N ALA A 216 13.51 8.26 -12.42
CA ALA A 216 12.64 8.76 -11.36
C ALA A 216 13.40 9.68 -10.38
N ARG A 217 12.66 10.43 -9.55
CA ARG A 217 13.25 11.24 -8.46
C ARG A 217 14.16 10.39 -7.55
N ILE A 218 13.72 9.16 -7.26
CA ILE A 218 14.50 8.15 -6.56
C ILE A 218 14.67 6.97 -7.52
N PRO A 219 15.89 6.77 -8.07
CA PRO A 219 16.19 5.61 -8.90
C PRO A 219 16.07 4.31 -8.12
N ILE A 220 15.42 3.31 -8.71
CA ILE A 220 15.23 1.98 -8.10
C ILE A 220 15.45 0.85 -9.10
N VAL A 221 15.80 -0.32 -8.57
CA VAL A 221 15.77 -1.61 -9.28
C VAL A 221 14.58 -2.38 -8.73
N LYS A 222 13.58 -2.64 -9.59
CA LYS A 222 12.43 -3.49 -9.27
C LYS A 222 12.74 -4.91 -9.69
N MET A 223 12.47 -5.89 -8.84
CA MET A 223 12.61 -7.31 -9.19
C MET A 223 11.50 -8.16 -8.58
N VAL A 224 11.34 -9.37 -9.10
CA VAL A 224 10.60 -10.44 -8.44
C VAL A 224 11.55 -11.60 -8.22
N HIS A 225 11.72 -11.98 -6.95
CA HIS A 225 12.59 -13.08 -6.56
C HIS A 225 12.01 -14.40 -7.05
N LYS A 226 12.81 -15.16 -7.82
CA LYS A 226 12.34 -16.35 -8.54
C LYS A 226 11.91 -17.48 -7.62
N ALA A 227 12.60 -17.69 -6.49
CA ALA A 227 12.31 -18.81 -5.59
C ALA A 227 11.10 -18.55 -4.68
N SER A 228 10.93 -17.30 -4.21
CA SER A 228 9.85 -16.96 -3.27
C SER A 228 8.66 -16.22 -3.90
N ASP A 229 8.75 -15.81 -5.16
CA ASP A 229 7.77 -14.95 -5.86
C ASP A 229 7.52 -13.61 -5.15
N ILE A 230 8.51 -13.14 -4.38
CA ILE A 230 8.43 -11.88 -3.62
C ILE A 230 8.92 -10.72 -4.49
N HIS A 231 8.11 -9.67 -4.56
CA HIS A 231 8.49 -8.40 -5.18
C HIS A 231 9.49 -7.63 -4.30
N VAL A 232 10.54 -7.07 -4.90
CA VAL A 232 11.56 -6.27 -4.20
C VAL A 232 11.85 -4.99 -4.96
N ASP A 233 11.84 -3.87 -4.24
CA ASP A 233 12.26 -2.55 -4.73
C ASP A 233 13.57 -2.16 -4.05
N VAL A 234 14.66 -2.07 -4.81
CA VAL A 234 15.99 -1.72 -4.30
C VAL A 234 16.34 -0.28 -4.66
N SER A 235 16.58 0.56 -3.65
CA SER A 235 17.03 1.94 -3.77
C SER A 235 18.49 2.12 -3.33
N PHE A 236 19.13 3.19 -3.77
CA PHE A 236 20.58 3.37 -3.59
C PHE A 236 20.87 4.70 -2.90
N ASN A 237 21.56 4.66 -1.76
CA ASN A 237 22.01 5.81 -0.98
C ASN A 237 20.88 6.79 -0.61
N VAL A 238 19.62 6.32 -0.54
CA VAL A 238 18.48 7.15 -0.17
C VAL A 238 18.15 6.93 1.30
N ALA A 239 18.74 7.75 2.17
CA ALA A 239 18.47 7.70 3.61
C ALA A 239 16.99 7.98 3.96
N GLY A 240 16.28 8.77 3.15
CA GLY A 240 14.92 9.28 3.45
C GLY A 240 13.85 8.23 3.78
N GLY A 241 14.05 6.97 3.39
CA GLY A 241 13.19 5.85 3.80
C GLY A 241 13.32 5.52 5.30
N LEU A 242 14.49 5.74 5.91
CA LEU A 242 14.78 5.41 7.30
C LEU A 242 14.10 6.38 8.28
N ALA A 243 14.20 7.69 8.06
CA ALA A 243 13.50 8.67 8.90
C ALA A 243 11.98 8.47 8.86
N THR A 244 11.44 8.13 7.68
CA THR A 244 10.04 7.76 7.51
C THR A 244 9.69 6.49 8.30
N GLY A 245 10.56 5.48 8.27
CA GLY A 245 10.40 4.24 9.05
C GLY A 245 10.37 4.49 10.56
N ASP A 246 11.27 5.33 11.08
CA ASP A 246 11.31 5.67 12.51
C ASP A 246 10.06 6.47 12.93
N LEU A 247 9.61 7.41 12.09
CA LEU A 247 8.38 8.16 12.33
C LEU A 247 7.16 7.23 12.43
N VAL A 248 7.07 6.25 11.55
CA VAL A 248 6.00 5.27 11.58
C VAL A 248 6.08 4.38 12.82
N LYS A 249 7.28 3.93 13.21
CA LYS A 249 7.48 3.21 14.48
C LYS A 249 7.12 4.06 15.69
N HIS A 250 7.39 5.36 15.65
CA HIS A 250 6.94 6.30 16.67
C HIS A 250 5.41 6.31 16.75
N PHE A 251 4.70 6.46 15.62
CA PHE A 251 3.24 6.41 15.61
C PHE A 251 2.67 5.09 16.12
N MET A 252 3.27 3.95 15.79
CA MET A 252 2.86 2.64 16.30
C MET A 252 2.96 2.52 17.82
N ARG A 253 3.90 3.23 18.46
CA ARG A 253 4.04 3.26 19.92
C ARG A 253 3.13 4.27 20.60
N VAL A 254 2.88 5.40 19.95
CA VAL A 254 1.96 6.42 20.48
C VAL A 254 0.52 5.92 20.40
N TYR A 255 0.15 5.24 19.32
CA TYR A 255 -1.23 4.85 19.03
C TYR A 255 -1.33 3.31 18.90
N PRO A 256 -1.82 2.61 19.92
CA PRO A 256 -1.93 1.15 19.89
C PRO A 256 -2.84 0.65 18.75
N SER A 257 -3.88 1.44 18.41
CA SER A 257 -4.83 1.15 17.33
C SER A 257 -4.30 1.45 15.91
N PHE A 258 -3.17 2.14 15.77
CA PHE A 258 -2.66 2.59 14.46
C PHE A 258 -2.34 1.43 13.52
N ARG A 259 -1.61 0.41 13.99
CA ARG A 259 -1.25 -0.75 13.17
C ARG A 259 -2.46 -1.56 12.70
N PRO A 260 -3.35 -2.06 13.58
CA PRO A 260 -4.49 -2.88 13.15
C PRO A 260 -5.42 -2.11 12.20
N LEU A 261 -5.70 -0.83 12.47
CA LEU A 261 -6.49 0.01 11.55
C LEU A 261 -5.80 0.16 10.19
N THR A 262 -4.50 0.46 10.19
CA THR A 262 -3.73 0.63 8.95
C THR A 262 -3.74 -0.66 8.11
N LEU A 263 -3.60 -1.84 8.72
CA LEU A 263 -3.60 -3.10 8.00
C LEU A 263 -4.96 -3.38 7.33
N VAL A 264 -6.06 -3.20 8.07
CA VAL A 264 -7.42 -3.34 7.54
C VAL A 264 -7.65 -2.38 6.37
N LEU A 265 -7.29 -1.11 6.53
CA LEU A 265 -7.47 -0.08 5.50
C LEU A 265 -6.58 -0.32 4.29
N LYS A 266 -5.32 -0.73 4.50
CA LYS A 266 -4.37 -1.03 3.43
C LYS A 266 -4.88 -2.19 2.58
N TYR A 267 -5.36 -3.25 3.21
CA TYR A 267 -5.93 -4.38 2.52
C TYR A 267 -7.24 -4.02 1.79
N PHE A 268 -8.12 -3.25 2.44
CA PHE A 268 -9.33 -2.70 1.84
C PHE A 268 -9.05 -1.89 0.56
N MET A 269 -7.99 -1.08 0.54
CA MET A 269 -7.55 -0.31 -0.63
C MET A 269 -6.92 -1.20 -1.70
N ALA A 270 -6.10 -2.18 -1.30
CA ALA A 270 -5.44 -3.10 -2.22
C ALA A 270 -6.44 -3.93 -3.04
N GLN A 271 -7.49 -4.48 -2.42
CA GLN A 271 -8.53 -5.24 -3.13
C GLN A 271 -9.28 -4.43 -4.19
N ARG A 272 -9.23 -3.10 -4.09
CA ARG A 272 -9.88 -2.16 -5.02
C ARG A 272 -8.91 -1.55 -6.03
N GLY A 273 -7.61 -1.88 -5.95
CA GLY A 273 -6.57 -1.28 -6.79
C GLY A 273 -6.36 0.22 -6.53
N LEU A 274 -6.66 0.68 -5.31
CA LEU A 274 -6.60 2.10 -4.92
C LEU A 274 -5.39 2.41 -4.02
N ASN A 275 -4.46 1.48 -3.87
CA ASN A 275 -3.28 1.56 -2.99
C ASN A 275 -2.01 2.09 -3.69
N GLU A 276 -2.07 2.37 -4.99
CA GLU A 276 -0.91 2.81 -5.79
C GLU A 276 -1.01 4.29 -6.16
N THR A 277 -0.02 5.09 -5.77
CA THR A 277 0.03 6.52 -6.13
C THR A 277 0.22 6.74 -7.64
N TYR A 278 0.88 5.80 -8.34
CA TYR A 278 1.11 5.90 -9.78
C TYR A 278 -0.20 5.90 -10.59
N SER A 279 -1.18 5.11 -10.17
CA SER A 279 -2.52 5.07 -10.76
C SER A 279 -3.47 6.14 -10.19
N GLY A 280 -2.96 7.01 -9.31
CA GLY A 280 -3.73 8.08 -8.67
C GLY A 280 -4.40 7.68 -7.35
N GLY A 281 -4.19 6.46 -6.87
CA GLY A 281 -4.69 6.00 -5.59
C GLY A 281 -3.95 6.60 -4.39
N VAL A 282 -4.29 6.12 -3.19
CA VAL A 282 -3.68 6.54 -1.93
C VAL A 282 -2.57 5.55 -1.57
N GLY A 283 -1.33 6.02 -1.66
CA GLY A 283 -0.16 5.24 -1.28
C GLY A 283 -0.11 4.93 0.22
N SER A 284 0.64 3.89 0.60
CA SER A 284 0.72 3.41 1.99
C SER A 284 1.09 4.51 3.00
N PHE A 285 2.07 5.37 2.68
CA PHE A 285 2.48 6.44 3.58
C PHE A 285 1.39 7.50 3.76
N LEU A 286 0.70 7.90 2.68
CA LEU A 286 -0.43 8.82 2.78
C LEU A 286 -1.56 8.24 3.63
N LEU A 287 -1.89 6.96 3.43
CA LEU A 287 -2.90 6.26 4.23
C LEU A 287 -2.52 6.25 5.71
N GLN A 288 -1.27 5.95 6.04
CA GLN A 288 -0.76 5.98 7.41
C GLN A 288 -0.92 7.37 8.04
N LEU A 289 -0.55 8.43 7.32
CA LEU A 289 -0.72 9.80 7.80
C LEU A 289 -2.20 10.16 8.00
N MET A 290 -3.11 9.68 7.14
CA MET A 290 -4.55 9.83 7.34
C MET A 290 -5.02 9.13 8.63
N VAL A 291 -4.56 7.90 8.89
CA VAL A 291 -4.91 7.18 10.13
C VAL A 291 -4.40 7.95 11.36
N VAL A 292 -3.15 8.42 11.34
CA VAL A 292 -2.59 9.22 12.45
C VAL A 292 -3.38 10.50 12.67
N SER A 293 -3.70 11.23 11.60
CA SER A 293 -4.51 12.44 11.69
C SER A 293 -5.88 12.15 12.32
N PHE A 294 -6.55 11.09 11.89
CA PHE A 294 -7.81 10.66 12.49
C PHE A 294 -7.67 10.36 13.99
N LEU A 295 -6.65 9.59 14.38
CA LEU A 295 -6.43 9.24 15.79
C LEU A 295 -6.08 10.46 16.66
N GLN A 296 -5.33 11.42 16.12
CA GLN A 296 -5.04 12.70 16.77
C GLN A 296 -6.31 13.51 17.06
N HIS A 297 -7.20 13.63 16.07
CA HIS A 297 -8.45 14.38 16.21
C HIS A 297 -9.44 13.66 17.12
N ASN A 298 -9.57 12.33 16.98
CA ASN A 298 -10.45 11.53 17.83
C ASN A 298 -10.02 11.57 19.30
N GLY A 299 -8.72 11.43 19.59
CA GLY A 299 -8.19 11.54 20.95
C GLY A 299 -8.45 12.92 21.56
N ARG A 300 -8.25 14.00 20.78
CA ARG A 300 -8.52 15.37 21.24
C ARG A 300 -10.00 15.61 21.54
N ALA A 301 -10.90 15.16 20.67
CA ALA A 301 -12.35 15.33 20.85
C ALA A 301 -12.86 14.63 22.11
N LEU A 302 -12.25 13.50 22.48
CA LEU A 302 -12.64 12.68 23.63
C LEU A 302 -11.90 13.05 24.92
N GLY A 303 -10.95 13.98 24.88
CA GLY A 303 -10.04 14.27 26.01
C GLY A 303 -9.23 13.06 26.47
N ALA A 304 -9.07 12.07 25.57
CA ALA A 304 -8.52 10.77 25.89
C ALA A 304 -6.99 10.77 25.77
N LYS A 305 -6.33 10.04 26.67
CA LYS A 305 -4.93 9.64 26.44
C LYS A 305 -4.89 8.61 25.31
N HIS A 306 -3.81 8.61 24.54
CA HIS A 306 -3.69 7.78 23.34
C HIS A 306 -3.76 6.26 23.62
N ASP A 307 -3.44 5.84 24.84
CA ASP A 307 -3.42 4.47 25.31
C ASP A 307 -4.64 4.07 26.15
N ASP A 308 -5.61 4.97 26.35
CA ASP A 308 -6.79 4.66 27.17
C ASP A 308 -7.62 3.55 26.49
N PRO A 309 -7.78 2.37 27.11
CA PRO A 309 -8.49 1.24 26.51
C PRO A 309 -9.96 1.57 26.19
N ARG A 310 -10.57 2.52 26.91
CA ARG A 310 -11.97 2.92 26.72
C ARG A 310 -12.20 3.55 25.35
N PHE A 311 -11.18 4.22 24.81
CA PHE A 311 -11.25 4.96 23.56
C PHE A 311 -10.48 4.30 22.40
N ASN A 312 -9.89 3.13 22.65
CA ASN A 312 -9.19 2.30 21.67
C ASN A 312 -10.08 1.17 21.11
N ASN A 313 -11.38 1.43 20.92
CA ASN A 313 -12.28 0.48 20.28
C ASN A 313 -12.05 0.46 18.76
N LEU A 314 -11.40 -0.57 18.25
CA LEU A 314 -11.04 -0.69 16.83
C LEU A 314 -12.25 -0.64 15.89
N GLY A 315 -13.41 -1.17 16.28
CA GLY A 315 -14.63 -1.13 15.48
C GLY A 315 -15.17 0.30 15.33
N GLN A 316 -15.26 1.03 16.43
CA GLN A 316 -15.67 2.44 16.42
C GLN A 316 -14.68 3.31 15.65
N LEU A 317 -13.38 3.10 15.86
CA LEU A 317 -12.33 3.83 15.15
C LEU A 317 -12.36 3.57 13.64
N LEU A 318 -12.60 2.32 13.21
CA LEU A 318 -12.72 1.99 11.80
C LEU A 318 -13.92 2.68 11.15
N VAL A 319 -15.10 2.62 11.78
CA VAL A 319 -16.30 3.32 11.29
C VAL A 319 -16.09 4.83 11.29
N GLY A 320 -15.47 5.37 12.34
CA GLY A 320 -15.13 6.79 12.45
C GLY A 320 -14.18 7.26 11.36
N PHE A 321 -13.15 6.48 11.03
CA PHE A 321 -12.22 6.77 9.94
C PHE A 321 -12.96 6.86 8.60
N PHE A 322 -13.80 5.87 8.28
CA PHE A 322 -14.59 5.88 7.05
C PHE A 322 -15.62 7.01 7.02
N THR A 323 -16.13 7.42 8.17
CA THR A 323 -17.05 8.56 8.30
C THR A 323 -16.34 9.87 7.98
N LEU A 324 -15.21 10.13 8.63
CA LEU A 324 -14.43 11.34 8.40
C LEU A 324 -13.98 11.44 6.93
N TYR A 325 -13.26 10.44 6.42
CA TYR A 325 -12.66 10.54 5.09
C TYR A 325 -13.60 10.14 3.94
N GLY A 326 -14.72 9.48 4.23
CA GLY A 326 -15.73 9.18 3.22
C GLY A 326 -16.71 10.34 3.01
N ARG A 327 -17.08 11.03 4.09
CA ARG A 327 -18.21 11.96 4.08
C ARG A 327 -17.88 13.36 4.60
N ASP A 328 -17.23 13.47 5.74
CA ASP A 328 -17.23 14.72 6.52
C ASP A 328 -16.03 15.63 6.23
N PHE A 329 -14.90 15.07 5.79
CA PHE A 329 -13.68 15.84 5.57
C PHE A 329 -13.82 16.79 4.36
N ASN A 330 -13.54 18.07 4.57
CA ASN A 330 -13.54 19.06 3.50
C ASN A 330 -12.26 18.94 2.66
N TYR A 331 -12.33 18.11 1.62
CA TYR A 331 -11.25 17.93 0.64
C TYR A 331 -10.98 19.17 -0.21
N THR A 332 -11.88 20.15 -0.28
CA THR A 332 -11.73 21.32 -1.15
C THR A 332 -10.75 22.30 -0.53
N ASP A 333 -10.99 22.68 0.71
CA ASP A 333 -10.35 23.85 1.33
C ASP A 333 -9.25 23.48 2.32
N LEU A 334 -9.32 22.27 2.90
CA LEU A 334 -8.44 21.87 3.99
C LEU A 334 -7.27 21.01 3.52
N GLY A 335 -6.13 21.24 4.15
CA GLY A 335 -4.99 20.33 4.20
C GLY A 335 -4.77 19.78 5.60
N ILE A 336 -4.04 18.67 5.68
CA ILE A 336 -3.80 17.92 6.90
C ILE A 336 -2.33 18.02 7.29
N SER A 337 -2.06 18.32 8.56
CA SER A 337 -0.75 18.13 9.18
C SER A 337 -0.88 17.14 10.33
N VAL A 338 0.07 16.22 10.45
CA VAL A 338 0.18 15.33 11.63
C VAL A 338 1.25 15.79 12.62
N ARG A 339 1.93 16.91 12.33
CA ARG A 339 2.98 17.47 13.20
C ARG A 339 2.35 18.08 14.45
N ASN A 340 3.11 18.12 15.54
CA ASN A 340 2.73 18.80 16.78
C ASN A 340 1.35 18.40 17.34
N GLY A 341 0.98 17.11 17.22
CA GLY A 341 -0.31 16.60 17.69
C GLY A 341 -1.45 16.74 16.68
N GLY A 342 -1.18 17.19 15.46
CA GLY A 342 -2.10 17.18 14.33
C GLY A 342 -2.99 18.41 14.22
N SER A 343 -3.15 18.93 13.02
CA SER A 343 -4.00 20.09 12.73
C SER A 343 -4.52 20.07 11.29
N TYR A 344 -5.56 20.86 11.05
CA TYR A 344 -5.97 21.23 9.70
C TYR A 344 -5.52 22.66 9.41
N PHE A 345 -5.23 22.93 8.14
CA PHE A 345 -4.87 24.26 7.65
C PHE A 345 -5.61 24.53 6.33
N TYR A 346 -5.79 25.79 5.97
CA TYR A 346 -6.36 26.13 4.67
C TYR A 346 -5.31 25.96 3.58
N LYS A 347 -5.68 25.32 2.47
CA LYS A 347 -4.77 25.14 1.32
C LYS A 347 -4.29 26.47 0.75
N GLU A 348 -5.12 27.50 0.85
CA GLU A 348 -4.82 28.86 0.41
C GLU A 348 -3.58 29.41 1.12
N ASP A 349 -3.49 29.22 2.44
CA ASP A 349 -2.37 29.68 3.27
C ASP A 349 -1.02 29.06 2.85
N ARG A 350 -1.06 27.92 2.16
CA ARG A 350 0.12 27.14 1.76
C ARG A 350 0.32 27.12 0.24
N TYR A 351 -0.51 27.83 -0.52
CA TYR A 351 -0.51 27.79 -2.00
C TYR A 351 -0.65 26.36 -2.55
N TRP A 352 -1.43 25.52 -1.88
CA TRP A 352 -1.68 24.12 -2.27
C TRP A 352 -3.03 23.94 -2.97
N CYS A 353 -3.72 25.04 -3.29
CA CYS A 353 -4.91 25.03 -4.11
C CYS A 353 -4.58 24.63 -5.56
N ASP A 354 -5.33 23.69 -6.12
CA ASP A 354 -5.32 23.35 -7.53
C ASP A 354 -6.72 23.67 -8.09
N ALA A 355 -6.85 24.76 -8.84
CA ALA A 355 -8.14 25.21 -9.38
C ALA A 355 -8.79 24.18 -10.32
N GLY A 356 -7.98 23.37 -11.02
CA GLY A 356 -8.49 22.30 -11.89
C GLY A 356 -8.86 21.03 -11.12
N ARG A 357 -8.30 20.85 -9.93
CA ARG A 357 -8.50 19.65 -9.09
C ARG A 357 -8.64 20.04 -7.61
N PRO A 358 -9.67 20.83 -7.24
CA PRO A 358 -9.80 21.34 -5.88
C PRO A 358 -10.00 20.23 -4.85
N PHE A 359 -10.53 19.09 -5.29
CA PHE A 359 -10.82 17.90 -4.51
C PHE A 359 -9.60 17.07 -4.09
N LEU A 360 -8.38 17.42 -4.51
CA LEU A 360 -7.18 16.67 -4.12
C LEU A 360 -6.98 16.76 -2.62
N ILE A 361 -6.69 15.61 -1.99
CA ILE A 361 -6.24 15.60 -0.61
C ILE A 361 -4.89 16.33 -0.52
N ALA A 362 -4.77 17.23 0.45
CA ALA A 362 -3.54 17.93 0.78
C ALA A 362 -3.02 17.39 2.12
N MET A 363 -1.80 16.86 2.14
CA MET A 363 -1.19 16.26 3.32
C MET A 363 0.27 16.71 3.46
N GLU A 364 0.57 17.42 4.54
CA GLU A 364 1.93 17.85 4.86
C GLU A 364 2.84 16.65 5.12
N ASN A 365 3.96 16.58 4.41
CA ASN A 365 5.01 15.62 4.71
C ASN A 365 5.73 16.02 6.02
N PRO A 366 5.73 15.19 7.07
CA PRO A 366 6.37 15.53 8.35
C PRO A 366 7.89 15.70 8.28
N ASN A 367 8.54 15.05 7.31
CA ASN A 367 9.99 15.11 7.08
C ASN A 367 10.36 16.30 6.18
N GLU A 368 9.48 16.66 5.25
CA GLU A 368 9.67 17.77 4.31
C GLU A 368 8.40 18.66 4.25
N PRO A 369 8.17 19.57 5.21
CA PRO A 369 6.90 20.32 5.35
C PRO A 369 6.43 21.15 4.15
N SER A 370 7.32 21.40 3.18
CA SER A 370 7.00 22.07 1.92
C SER A 370 6.40 21.14 0.86
N LEU A 371 6.41 19.83 1.09
CA LEU A 371 5.90 18.83 0.16
C LEU A 371 4.52 18.34 0.58
N ASP A 372 3.61 18.36 -0.40
CA ASP A 372 2.30 17.72 -0.32
C ASP A 372 2.39 16.26 -0.77
N VAL A 373 2.16 15.33 0.17
CA VAL A 373 2.13 13.88 -0.08
C VAL A 373 0.89 13.49 -0.90
N GLY A 374 -0.20 14.25 -0.79
CA GLY A 374 -1.49 13.98 -1.41
C GLY A 374 -1.56 14.36 -2.90
N LYS A 375 -0.65 15.21 -3.38
CA LYS A 375 -0.64 15.83 -4.72
C LYS A 375 -0.87 14.88 -5.91
N ASN A 376 -0.39 13.64 -5.81
CA ASN A 376 -0.49 12.65 -6.88
C ASN A 376 -1.71 11.72 -6.75
N SER A 377 -2.54 11.88 -5.73
CA SER A 377 -3.70 11.02 -5.46
C SER A 377 -4.94 11.51 -6.23
N PHE A 378 -4.88 11.54 -7.57
CA PHE A 378 -5.95 12.10 -8.40
C PHE A 378 -7.24 11.26 -8.45
N GLU A 379 -7.21 10.00 -8.01
CA GLU A 379 -8.39 9.13 -7.83
C GLU A 379 -9.01 9.25 -6.42
N ILE A 380 -8.66 10.28 -5.65
CA ILE A 380 -9.15 10.45 -4.27
C ILE A 380 -10.68 10.49 -4.16
N ARG A 381 -11.40 10.95 -5.18
CA ARG A 381 -12.89 10.89 -5.21
C ARG A 381 -13.40 9.45 -5.25
N THR A 382 -12.68 8.54 -5.89
CA THR A 382 -13.02 7.11 -5.93
C THR A 382 -12.71 6.48 -4.57
N VAL A 383 -11.63 6.89 -3.92
CA VAL A 383 -11.30 6.50 -2.55
C VAL A 383 -12.36 6.99 -1.56
N GLN A 384 -12.75 8.26 -1.63
CA GLN A 384 -13.80 8.87 -0.80
C GLN A 384 -15.12 8.11 -0.93
N ARG A 385 -15.58 7.85 -2.15
CA ARG A 385 -16.80 7.05 -2.39
C ARG A 385 -16.67 5.62 -1.85
N SER A 386 -15.50 5.01 -1.95
CA SER A 386 -15.25 3.68 -1.41
C SER A 386 -15.31 3.67 0.12
N PHE A 387 -14.76 4.70 0.77
CA PHE A 387 -14.85 4.88 2.22
C PHE A 387 -16.28 5.11 2.68
N ASP A 388 -17.03 5.98 2.01
CA ASP A 388 -18.43 6.22 2.38
C ASP A 388 -19.30 4.96 2.17
N TYR A 389 -19.07 4.20 1.09
CA TYR A 389 -19.71 2.90 0.91
C TYR A 389 -19.38 1.93 2.05
N ALA A 390 -18.10 1.82 2.43
CA ALA A 390 -17.67 0.95 3.52
C ALA A 390 -18.32 1.35 4.86
N ARG A 391 -18.42 2.66 5.14
CA ARG A 391 -19.14 3.20 6.30
C ARG A 391 -20.58 2.73 6.31
N GLN A 392 -21.32 2.93 5.20
CA GLN A 392 -22.73 2.57 5.10
C GLN A 392 -22.95 1.07 5.31
N VAL A 393 -22.14 0.24 4.66
CA VAL A 393 -22.22 -1.23 4.79
C VAL A 393 -21.94 -1.68 6.22
N LEU A 394 -20.85 -1.18 6.83
CA LEU A 394 -20.51 -1.53 8.21
C LEU A 394 -21.58 -1.09 9.20
N GLN A 395 -22.09 0.14 9.08
CA GLN A 395 -23.13 0.64 9.97
C GLN A 395 -24.42 -0.19 9.86
N ASN A 396 -24.84 -0.51 8.64
CA ASN A 396 -26.01 -1.36 8.41
C ASN A 396 -25.81 -2.75 9.02
N GLU A 397 -24.64 -3.36 8.83
CA GLU A 397 -24.36 -4.70 9.37
C GLU A 397 -24.28 -4.70 10.90
N ILE A 398 -23.66 -3.69 11.50
CA ILE A 398 -23.63 -3.50 12.95
C ILE A 398 -25.06 -3.34 13.50
N CYS A 399 -25.90 -2.53 12.86
CA CYS A 399 -27.30 -2.36 13.27
C CYS A 399 -28.09 -3.67 13.14
N ARG A 400 -27.85 -4.46 12.08
CA ARG A 400 -28.48 -5.77 11.88
C ARG A 400 -28.09 -6.75 12.98
N HIS A 401 -26.80 -6.92 13.26
CA HIS A 401 -26.32 -7.80 14.33
C HIS A 401 -26.76 -7.34 15.72
N GLY A 402 -26.89 -6.03 15.95
CA GLY A 402 -27.43 -5.49 17.21
C GLY A 402 -28.91 -5.83 17.42
N ARG A 403 -29.69 -5.94 16.34
CA ARG A 403 -31.11 -6.32 16.38
C ARG A 403 -31.32 -7.84 16.42
N PHE A 404 -30.45 -8.61 15.77
CA PHE A 404 -30.55 -10.06 15.66
C PHE A 404 -29.28 -10.74 16.20
N LYS A 405 -29.37 -11.30 17.41
CA LYS A 405 -28.20 -11.87 18.14
C LYS A 405 -27.53 -13.08 17.46
N SER A 406 -28.20 -13.77 16.53
CA SER A 406 -27.71 -15.02 15.93
C SER A 406 -27.36 -14.93 14.44
N LEU A 407 -27.08 -13.74 13.91
CA LEU A 407 -26.67 -13.62 12.51
C LEU A 407 -25.29 -14.25 12.30
N SER A 408 -25.23 -15.27 11.44
CA SER A 408 -23.98 -15.86 10.97
C SER A 408 -23.33 -14.95 9.92
N GLY A 409 -22.05 -14.66 10.06
CA GLY A 409 -21.31 -13.87 9.07
C GLY A 409 -20.23 -13.00 9.69
N SER A 410 -19.32 -12.51 8.85
CA SER A 410 -18.26 -11.59 9.27
C SER A 410 -18.65 -10.16 8.90
N ILE A 411 -18.76 -9.29 9.92
CA ILE A 411 -18.98 -7.85 9.72
C ILE A 411 -17.86 -7.27 8.86
N LEU A 412 -16.59 -7.61 9.15
CA LEU A 412 -15.45 -7.15 8.36
C LEU A 412 -15.44 -7.74 6.94
N GLY A 413 -15.94 -8.97 6.80
CA GLY A 413 -16.12 -9.68 5.53
C GLY A 413 -16.98 -8.94 4.51
N THR A 414 -17.84 -8.02 4.97
CA THR A 414 -18.69 -7.21 4.09
C THR A 414 -17.92 -6.15 3.29
N ILE A 415 -16.80 -5.66 3.82
CA ILE A 415 -15.97 -4.63 3.18
C ILE A 415 -14.63 -5.17 2.66
N ILE A 416 -14.16 -6.27 3.24
CA ILE A 416 -12.94 -6.99 2.87
C ILE A 416 -13.32 -8.42 2.56
N GLN A 417 -13.30 -8.78 1.27
CA GLN A 417 -13.65 -10.15 0.86
C GLN A 417 -12.50 -11.10 1.19
N GLY A 418 -12.80 -12.30 1.67
CA GLY A 418 -11.78 -13.33 1.81
C GLY A 418 -11.29 -13.76 0.42
N ASP A 419 -10.03 -13.50 0.11
CA ASP A 419 -9.37 -14.03 -1.08
C ASP A 419 -8.47 -15.22 -0.72
N SER A 420 -7.82 -15.84 -1.72
CA SER A 420 -6.91 -16.95 -1.49
C SER A 420 -5.72 -16.60 -0.59
N ASN A 421 -5.37 -15.32 -0.43
CA ASN A 421 -4.25 -14.87 0.41
C ASN A 421 -4.65 -14.71 1.87
N LEU A 422 -5.93 -14.41 2.15
CA LEU A 422 -6.48 -14.37 3.50
C LEU A 422 -7.00 -15.73 3.97
N ILE A 423 -7.74 -16.45 3.12
CA ILE A 423 -8.45 -17.68 3.52
C ILE A 423 -7.51 -18.88 3.68
N LYS A 424 -6.45 -18.96 2.87
CA LYS A 424 -5.50 -20.08 2.91
C LYS A 424 -4.38 -19.88 3.92
N ARG A 425 -4.38 -18.75 4.62
CA ARG A 425 -3.35 -18.40 5.59
C ARG A 425 -3.89 -18.75 6.97
N ASP A 426 -3.12 -19.54 7.72
CA ASP A 426 -3.47 -19.78 9.10
C ASP A 426 -3.37 -18.48 9.89
N ALA A 427 -4.38 -18.26 10.73
CA ALA A 427 -4.31 -17.17 11.68
C ALA A 427 -3.10 -17.43 12.60
N PRO A 428 -2.21 -16.44 12.79
CA PRO A 428 -1.08 -16.63 13.68
C PRO A 428 -1.58 -16.88 15.11
N ASP A 429 -0.89 -17.76 15.86
CA ASP A 429 -1.25 -18.13 17.25
C ASP A 429 -1.34 -16.92 18.20
N SER A 430 -0.69 -15.82 17.82
CA SER A 430 -0.84 -14.49 18.39
C SER A 430 -1.00 -13.50 17.25
N PHE A 431 -1.43 -12.26 17.51
CA PHE A 431 -1.49 -11.22 16.46
C PHE A 431 -0.14 -10.96 15.75
N GLY A 432 0.97 -11.56 16.22
CA GLY A 432 2.32 -11.38 15.68
C GLY A 432 2.91 -10.02 16.06
N PHE A 433 2.24 -9.30 16.96
CA PHE A 433 2.65 -8.06 17.58
C PHE A 433 1.84 -7.83 18.84
N ASP A 434 2.51 -7.36 19.88
CA ASP A 434 1.79 -6.80 21.03
C ASP A 434 1.12 -5.51 20.57
N VAL A 435 -0.14 -5.32 20.94
CA VAL A 435 -0.75 -3.98 20.93
C VAL A 435 0.07 -3.16 21.91
N LEU A 436 1.09 -2.47 21.37
CA LEU A 436 2.13 -1.84 22.18
C LEU A 436 1.45 -0.81 23.07
N HIS A 437 1.45 -1.08 24.38
CA HIS A 437 1.11 -0.05 25.34
C HIS A 437 2.12 1.10 25.20
N HIS A 438 1.62 2.32 25.35
CA HIS A 438 2.46 3.49 25.25
C HIS A 438 3.49 3.49 26.39
N ASP A 439 4.75 3.25 26.02
CA ASP A 439 5.91 3.35 26.91
C ASP A 439 6.57 4.72 26.67
N PRO A 440 6.44 5.69 27.60
CA PRO A 440 6.92 7.05 27.39
C PRO A 440 8.42 7.13 27.11
N GLU A 441 9.24 6.30 27.76
CA GLU A 441 10.69 6.32 27.63
C GLU A 441 11.12 5.80 26.26
N LYS A 442 10.61 4.63 25.87
CA LYS A 442 10.93 4.08 24.54
C LYS A 442 10.35 4.93 23.41
N THR A 443 9.18 5.54 23.63
CA THR A 443 8.56 6.46 22.68
C THR A 443 9.40 7.72 22.51
N ALA A 444 9.94 8.28 23.60
CA ALA A 444 10.87 9.40 23.56
C ALA A 444 12.20 9.04 22.88
N ALA A 445 12.73 7.84 23.12
CA ALA A 445 13.95 7.36 22.48
C ALA A 445 13.81 7.26 20.96
N ILE A 446 12.74 6.64 20.47
CA ILE A 446 12.47 6.55 19.02
C ILE A 446 12.17 7.91 18.42
N ARG A 447 11.50 8.81 19.15
CA ARG A 447 11.30 10.19 18.70
C ARG A 447 12.64 10.91 18.52
N LYS A 448 13.57 10.79 19.47
CA LYS A 448 14.92 11.37 19.35
C LYS A 448 15.69 10.80 18.16
N GLN A 449 15.61 9.49 17.95
CA GLN A 449 16.23 8.82 16.80
C GLN A 449 15.66 9.34 15.47
N TYR A 450 14.34 9.48 15.39
CA TYR A 450 13.65 10.06 14.24
C TYR A 450 14.10 11.51 13.99
N GLU A 451 14.08 12.36 15.02
CA GLU A 451 14.48 13.77 14.90
C GLU A 451 15.93 13.92 14.44
N MET A 452 16.84 13.11 14.99
CA MET A 452 18.26 13.05 14.60
C MET A 452 18.42 12.70 13.11
N ARG A 453 17.82 11.59 12.65
CA ARG A 453 17.95 11.17 11.24
C ARG A 453 17.31 12.16 10.27
N ARG A 454 16.13 12.70 10.62
CA ARG A 454 15.46 13.73 9.82
C ARG A 454 16.35 14.97 9.66
N ASP A 455 16.96 15.44 10.74
CA ASP A 455 17.79 16.65 10.71
C ASP A 455 19.11 16.41 9.95
N GLU A 456 19.71 15.23 10.09
CA GLU A 456 20.86 14.81 9.28
C GLU A 456 20.54 14.81 7.77
N GLU A 457 19.39 14.26 7.39
CA GLU A 457 18.94 14.23 5.99
C GLU A 457 18.69 15.63 5.44
N MET A 458 18.02 16.49 6.22
CA MET A 458 17.77 17.88 5.85
C MET A 458 19.08 18.65 5.67
N ASN A 459 20.07 18.42 6.54
CA ASN A 459 21.39 19.03 6.43
C ASN A 459 22.15 18.54 5.19
N LYS A 460 22.14 17.23 4.90
CA LYS A 460 22.73 16.65 3.67
C LYS A 460 22.08 17.24 2.42
N LYS A 461 20.76 17.39 2.40
CA LYS A 461 20.02 17.98 1.28
C LYS A 461 20.38 19.45 1.07
N ARG A 462 20.39 20.26 2.14
CA ARG A 462 20.82 21.67 2.09
C ARG A 462 22.26 21.83 1.59
N ALA A 463 23.16 20.95 2.03
CA ALA A 463 24.55 20.95 1.57
C ALA A 463 24.65 20.62 0.06
N ALA A 464 23.88 19.64 -0.42
CA ALA A 464 23.83 19.28 -1.84
C ALA A 464 23.27 20.42 -2.71
N GLU A 465 22.17 21.07 -2.26
CA GLU A 465 21.58 22.23 -2.95
C GLU A 465 22.55 23.41 -3.01
N SER A 466 23.25 23.69 -1.91
CA SER A 466 24.27 24.74 -1.83
C SER A 466 25.46 24.45 -2.75
N ALA A 467 25.93 23.20 -2.80
CA ALA A 467 27.00 22.78 -3.70
C ALA A 467 26.59 22.91 -5.19
N GLN A 468 25.34 22.57 -5.51
CA GLN A 468 24.80 22.71 -6.86
C GLN A 468 24.63 24.19 -7.26
N GLN A 469 24.22 25.05 -6.33
CA GLN A 469 24.13 26.50 -6.54
C GLN A 469 25.53 27.12 -6.73
N ASN A 470 26.53 26.70 -5.96
CA ASN A 470 27.92 27.13 -6.12
C ASN A 470 28.52 26.67 -7.45
N ARG A 471 28.24 25.44 -7.91
CA ARG A 471 28.66 24.98 -9.26
C ARG A 471 28.04 25.82 -10.38
N ARG A 472 26.76 26.21 -10.24
CA ARG A 472 26.08 27.10 -11.20
C ARG A 472 26.67 28.51 -11.21
N ARG A 473 27.05 29.05 -10.05
CA ARG A 473 27.74 30.34 -9.94
C ARG A 473 29.18 30.28 -10.46
N GLY A 474 29.90 29.19 -10.23
CA GLY A 474 31.26 28.97 -10.75
C GLY A 474 31.32 28.94 -12.29
N GLY A 475 30.33 28.32 -12.96
CA GLY A 475 30.23 28.32 -14.43
C GLY A 475 29.75 29.64 -15.06
N ALA A 476 29.32 30.60 -14.25
CA ALA A 476 28.97 31.95 -14.69
C ALA A 476 30.17 32.92 -14.65
N ASN A 477 31.24 32.57 -13.93
CA ASN A 477 32.46 33.37 -13.81
C ASN A 477 33.55 32.98 -14.83
N ASP A 478 33.30 32.02 -15.72
CA ASP A 478 34.23 31.74 -16.80
C ASP A 478 34.15 32.85 -17.87
N PRO A 479 35.27 33.55 -18.14
CA PRO A 479 35.29 34.62 -19.13
C PRO A 479 34.90 34.06 -20.52
N PRO A 480 34.23 34.87 -21.37
CA PRO A 480 33.58 34.39 -22.60
C PRO A 480 34.48 33.55 -23.51
N TYR A 481 35.79 33.82 -23.52
CA TYR A 481 36.77 33.13 -24.36
C TYR A 481 36.99 31.64 -23.98
N LYS A 482 36.69 31.22 -22.74
CA LYS A 482 36.80 29.80 -22.33
C LYS A 482 35.61 28.96 -22.81
N ARG A 483 34.42 29.55 -22.92
CA ARG A 483 33.22 28.87 -23.47
C ARG A 483 33.35 28.48 -24.95
N TRP A 484 34.25 29.13 -25.68
CA TRP A 484 34.49 28.87 -27.11
C TRP A 484 35.64 27.90 -27.39
N ARG A 485 36.53 27.60 -26.42
CA ARG A 485 37.67 26.70 -26.65
C ARG A 485 37.32 25.21 -26.62
N GLU A 486 36.24 24.81 -25.97
CA GLU A 486 35.82 23.40 -25.94
C GLU A 486 35.05 22.94 -27.18
N ARG A 487 34.62 23.87 -28.05
CA ARG A 487 33.96 23.53 -29.33
C ARG A 487 34.93 23.37 -30.51
N SER A 488 36.19 23.77 -30.36
CA SER A 488 37.12 23.90 -31.51
C SER A 488 38.22 22.83 -31.55
N SER A 489 38.32 21.92 -30.58
CA SER A 489 39.37 20.89 -30.55
C SER A 489 38.92 19.52 -31.06
N ARG A 490 37.70 19.39 -31.62
CA ARG A 490 37.19 18.12 -32.16
C ARG A 490 37.05 18.03 -33.68
N ALA A 491 37.61 19.00 -34.40
CA ALA A 491 37.77 18.91 -35.84
C ALA A 491 38.89 19.83 -36.30
N TYR A 492 40.10 19.29 -36.43
CA TYR A 492 41.03 19.57 -37.52
C TYR A 492 41.93 18.35 -37.72
#